data_AF-A0A1E4U366-F1
#
_entry.id   AF-A0A1E4U366-F1
#
_cell.length_a   1.000
_cell.length_b   1.000
_cell.length_c   1.000
_cell.angle_alpha   90.00
_cell.angle_beta   90.00
_cell.angle_gamma   90.00
#
_symmetry.space_group_name_H-M   'P 1'
#
loop_
_entity.id
_entity.type
_entity.pdbx_description
1 polymer ?
#
loop_
_entity_poly.entity_id
_entity_poly.type
_entity_poly.pdbx_seq_one_letter_code
_entity_poly.pdbx_strand_id
1 'polypeptide(L)'
;MKYSSQYWYPIRLSTSGRPELIEDDKFVENDILIQNNIGLYQDDCKIIDYQDGKVYLTNKRLIFVDNKNSSNKNIAMNLTDIQDIMAIGGFLKTSPKIMLKMKKFRTKSRSAGKNNSGSGNGSINTMELNWICQICSFSNQIKSNYALESDADLPPCKSCGMKPSRELIETVLRTGTDSRSSISAVSQEGFQCPTCTFINDLSLKNCEMCGTRLTSSNLPPQADEIDPTIIKFSFRKGGVKTFLSKLLVAKDQAEWEFLQQNSKINSDSIVTTTGSADIIPSTSTVNIVETGPKFGIHGLENTSELKNSRYASLLNNSLYDLENLISKANELIELKSSLLSSLKKQSSNYDLYLEELARQLYEFLIDSDIISKNHGLITLFELFILYNRARGINLISPEELFNSAKLFEKL
;
A
#
# COMPACT_ATOMS: atom_id res chain seq x y z
N MET A 1 -3.77 -20.96 5.13
CA MET A 1 -2.95 -20.52 3.99
C MET A 1 -1.54 -20.23 4.49
N LYS A 2 -0.49 -20.64 3.76
CA LYS A 2 0.81 -19.95 3.84
C LYS A 2 0.60 -18.53 3.30
N TYR A 3 1.33 -17.54 3.81
CA TYR A 3 1.20 -16.17 3.30
C TYR A 3 1.58 -16.15 1.81
N SER A 4 0.71 -15.62 0.95
CA SER A 4 0.91 -15.55 -0.50
C SER A 4 1.03 -14.10 -1.00
N SER A 5 1.00 -13.14 -0.08
CA SER A 5 0.94 -11.74 -0.44
C SER A 5 2.33 -11.22 -0.81
N GLN A 6 2.43 -10.63 -2.00
CA GLN A 6 3.63 -9.97 -2.54
C GLN A 6 4.17 -8.82 -1.68
N TYR A 7 3.41 -8.35 -0.68
CA TYR A 7 3.83 -7.28 0.22
C TYR A 7 4.72 -7.77 1.37
N TRP A 8 4.71 -9.07 1.66
CA TRP A 8 5.53 -9.67 2.71
C TRP A 8 6.86 -10.15 2.15
N TYR A 9 7.94 -9.87 2.88
CA TYR A 9 9.25 -10.44 2.61
C TYR A 9 9.91 -10.91 3.91
N PRO A 10 10.72 -11.98 3.86
CA PRO A 10 11.40 -12.50 5.04
C PRO A 10 12.43 -11.52 5.60
N ILE A 11 12.68 -11.60 6.90
CA ILE A 11 13.71 -10.81 7.57
C ILE A 11 14.60 -11.66 8.47
N ARG A 12 15.82 -11.17 8.68
CA ARG A 12 16.80 -11.75 9.59
C ARG A 12 16.67 -11.15 10.98
N LEU A 13 16.99 -11.97 11.98
CA LEU A 13 17.07 -11.57 13.38
C LEU A 13 18.52 -11.70 13.85
N SER A 14 18.94 -10.76 14.69
CA SER A 14 20.17 -10.86 15.47
C SER A 14 20.15 -12.06 16.42
N THR A 15 21.30 -12.39 17.00
CA THR A 15 21.43 -13.43 18.04
C THR A 15 20.51 -13.22 19.26
N SER A 16 20.11 -11.98 19.51
CA SER A 16 19.17 -11.60 20.58
C SER A 16 17.69 -11.75 20.19
N GLY A 17 17.39 -12.18 18.96
CA GLY A 17 16.03 -12.31 18.44
C GLY A 17 15.39 -10.98 18.03
N ARG A 18 16.18 -9.92 17.84
CA ARG A 18 15.72 -8.62 17.35
C ARG A 18 15.88 -8.49 15.84
N PRO A 19 14.95 -7.84 15.11
CA PRO A 19 15.11 -7.56 13.69
C PRO A 19 16.42 -6.84 13.37
N GLU A 20 17.07 -7.24 12.29
CA GLU A 20 18.16 -6.47 11.71
C GLU A 20 17.58 -5.24 11.02
N LEU A 21 17.94 -4.06 11.53
CA LEU A 21 17.54 -2.77 10.97
C LEU A 21 18.45 -2.41 9.80
N ILE A 22 17.89 -1.73 8.81
CA ILE A 22 18.62 -1.30 7.62
C ILE A 22 19.41 -0.03 7.96
N GLU A 23 20.73 -0.09 7.84
CA GLU A 23 21.65 1.04 7.96
C GLU A 23 22.34 1.25 6.60
N ASP A 24 21.84 2.22 5.82
CA ASP A 24 22.51 2.71 4.62
C ASP A 24 22.96 4.17 4.86
N ASP A 25 23.98 4.65 4.15
CA ASP A 25 24.50 6.03 4.24
C ASP A 25 23.43 7.13 4.05
N LYS A 26 22.26 6.77 3.49
CA LYS A 26 21.12 7.67 3.26
C LYS A 26 19.86 7.30 4.06
N PHE A 27 19.84 6.14 4.72
CA PHE A 27 18.66 5.59 5.38
C PHE A 27 19.04 4.96 6.71
N VAL A 28 18.62 5.60 7.80
CA VAL A 28 18.69 5.02 9.13
C VAL A 28 17.31 4.50 9.50
N GLU A 29 17.17 3.18 9.60
CA GLU A 29 15.97 2.56 10.16
C GLU A 29 16.04 2.55 11.69
N ASN A 30 14.96 2.94 12.37
CA ASN A 30 14.87 2.95 13.82
C ASN A 30 13.51 2.43 14.33
N ASP A 31 13.54 1.75 15.47
CA ASP A 31 12.34 1.26 16.15
C ASP A 31 11.52 2.42 16.74
N ILE A 32 10.20 2.40 16.51
CA ILE A 32 9.24 3.37 17.07
C ILE A 32 8.44 2.72 18.20
N LEU A 33 7.90 1.51 17.97
CA LEU A 33 7.04 0.82 18.92
C LEU A 33 7.08 -0.69 18.71
N ILE A 34 6.98 -1.46 19.78
CA ILE A 34 6.85 -2.92 19.73
C ILE A 34 5.55 -3.34 20.42
N GLN A 35 4.76 -4.17 19.76
CA GLN A 35 3.51 -4.70 20.29
C GLN A 35 3.51 -6.23 20.29
N ASN A 36 3.18 -6.83 21.45
CA ASN A 36 3.12 -8.28 21.61
C ASN A 36 1.73 -8.86 21.33
N ASN A 37 1.70 -10.18 21.12
CA ASN A 37 0.49 -11.00 20.95
C ASN A 37 -0.40 -10.53 19.81
N ILE A 38 0.26 -10.34 18.66
CA ILE A 38 -0.38 -10.01 17.39
C ILE A 38 -0.58 -11.28 16.57
N GLY A 39 -1.74 -11.38 15.92
CA GLY A 39 -2.01 -12.37 14.87
C GLY A 39 -2.26 -11.70 13.52
N LEU A 40 -1.82 -12.33 12.43
CA LEU A 40 -1.96 -11.81 11.08
C LEU A 40 -3.15 -12.44 10.34
N TYR A 41 -3.82 -11.63 9.54
CA TYR A 41 -4.86 -12.05 8.62
C TYR A 41 -4.53 -11.53 7.23
N GLN A 42 -4.92 -12.31 6.24
CA GLN A 42 -4.93 -11.94 4.84
C GLN A 42 -6.38 -12.00 4.38
N ASP A 43 -6.90 -10.86 3.94
CA ASP A 43 -8.33 -10.61 3.78
C ASP A 43 -9.11 -11.02 5.04
N ASP A 44 -10.04 -11.97 4.92
CA ASP A 44 -10.84 -12.48 6.03
C ASP A 44 -10.29 -13.77 6.64
N CYS A 45 -9.16 -14.28 6.13
CA CYS A 45 -8.55 -15.52 6.57
C CYS A 45 -7.38 -15.31 7.54
N LYS A 46 -7.30 -16.14 8.59
CA LYS A 46 -6.11 -16.22 9.45
C LYS A 46 -4.93 -16.77 8.64
N ILE A 47 -3.77 -16.12 8.75
CA ILE A 47 -2.53 -16.70 8.24
C ILE A 47 -2.11 -17.80 9.22
N ILE A 48 -2.03 -19.04 8.74
CA ILE A 48 -1.68 -20.20 9.56
C ILE A 48 -0.26 -20.00 10.08
N ASP A 49 -0.03 -20.29 11.35
CA ASP A 49 1.26 -20.12 12.07
C ASP A 49 1.69 -18.69 12.39
N TYR A 50 0.98 -17.65 11.93
CA TYR A 50 1.30 -16.24 12.24
C TYR A 50 0.31 -15.65 13.25
N GLN A 51 -0.09 -16.44 14.24
CA GLN A 51 -1.16 -16.09 15.19
C GLN A 51 -0.66 -15.68 16.57
N ASP A 52 0.64 -15.80 16.84
CA ASP A 52 1.26 -15.37 18.09
C ASP A 52 2.67 -14.82 17.86
N GLY A 53 2.75 -13.53 17.57
CA GLY A 53 4.03 -12.85 17.39
C GLY A 53 4.07 -11.45 18.01
N LYS A 54 5.22 -10.82 17.83
CA LYS A 54 5.48 -9.42 18.13
C LYS A 54 5.56 -8.65 16.83
N VAL A 55 5.01 -7.44 16.81
CA VAL A 55 5.15 -6.54 15.67
C VAL A 55 5.98 -5.34 16.08
N TYR A 56 7.07 -5.13 15.36
CA TYR A 56 7.90 -3.94 15.43
C TYR A 56 7.38 -2.96 14.39
N LEU A 57 7.09 -1.75 14.82
CA LEU A 57 6.86 -0.59 13.98
C LEU A 57 8.18 0.19 13.94
N THR A 58 8.77 0.29 12.75
CA THR A 58 9.92 1.17 12.50
C THR A 58 9.48 2.41 11.71
N ASN A 59 10.39 3.34 11.46
CA ASN A 59 10.15 4.45 10.54
C ASN A 59 10.02 4.02 9.06
N LYS A 60 10.31 2.75 8.72
CA LYS A 60 10.28 2.25 7.34
C LYS A 60 9.32 1.09 7.12
N ARG A 61 9.14 0.23 8.13
CA ARG A 61 8.52 -1.10 7.98
C ARG A 61 7.62 -1.47 9.15
N LEU A 62 6.71 -2.38 8.85
CA LEU A 62 6.06 -3.24 9.84
C LEU A 62 6.73 -4.61 9.79
N ILE A 63 7.24 -5.07 10.93
CA ILE A 63 8.01 -6.32 11.03
C ILE A 63 7.30 -7.24 12.02
N PHE A 64 6.90 -8.42 11.56
CA PHE A 64 6.37 -9.48 12.40
C PHE A 64 7.47 -10.48 12.77
N VAL A 65 7.59 -10.76 14.07
CA VAL A 65 8.52 -11.73 14.64
C VAL A 65 7.72 -12.77 15.41
N ASP A 66 7.90 -14.05 15.08
CA ASP A 66 7.23 -15.16 15.78
C ASP A 66 7.78 -15.30 17.21
N ASN A 67 6.91 -15.44 18.21
CA ASN A 67 7.33 -15.61 19.60
C ASN A 67 8.15 -16.89 19.83
N LYS A 68 7.97 -17.91 18.99
CA LYS A 68 8.74 -19.16 19.05
C LYS A 68 10.12 -19.05 18.40
N ASN A 69 10.50 -17.87 17.89
CA ASN A 69 11.77 -17.59 17.22
C ASN A 69 12.15 -18.62 16.13
N SER A 70 11.16 -19.10 15.38
CA SER A 70 11.42 -19.96 14.22
C SER A 70 11.97 -19.11 13.07
N SER A 71 13.20 -19.38 12.61
CA SER A 71 13.90 -18.54 11.61
C SER A 71 13.11 -18.26 10.32
N ASN A 72 12.18 -19.15 9.95
CA ASN A 72 11.40 -19.05 8.71
C ASN A 72 10.05 -18.31 8.88
N LYS A 73 9.76 -17.75 10.07
CA LYS A 73 8.46 -17.13 10.39
C LYS A 73 8.52 -15.63 10.65
N ASN A 74 9.65 -15.00 10.34
CA ASN A 74 9.87 -13.57 10.54
C ASN A 74 9.74 -12.85 9.21
N ILE A 75 8.77 -11.94 9.11
CA ILE A 75 8.40 -11.27 7.86
C ILE A 75 8.23 -9.77 8.09
N ALA A 76 8.43 -8.98 7.05
CA ALA A 76 8.22 -7.54 7.08
C ALA A 76 7.51 -7.04 5.82
N MET A 77 6.96 -5.84 5.91
CA MET A 77 6.35 -5.11 4.81
C MET A 77 6.72 -3.62 4.93
N ASN A 78 6.85 -2.92 3.81
CA ASN A 78 7.16 -1.49 3.82
C ASN A 78 5.93 -0.64 4.14
N LEU A 79 6.14 0.45 4.89
CA LEU A 79 5.08 1.42 5.16
C LEU A 79 4.62 2.15 3.90
N THR A 80 5.52 2.36 2.93
CA THR A 80 5.24 3.07 1.68
C THR A 80 4.28 2.32 0.75
N ASP A 81 4.14 1.00 0.93
CA ASP A 81 3.22 0.17 0.15
C ASP A 81 1.78 0.22 0.69
N ILE A 82 1.55 0.82 1.87
CA ILE A 82 0.23 0.95 2.48
C ILE A 82 -0.53 2.10 1.82
N GLN A 83 -1.74 1.84 1.33
CA GLN A 83 -2.63 2.86 0.78
C GLN A 83 -3.42 3.54 1.91
N ASP A 84 -4.14 2.74 2.70
CA ASP A 84 -5.09 3.20 3.70
C ASP A 84 -5.04 2.32 4.96
N ILE A 85 -5.40 2.91 6.10
CA ILE A 85 -5.33 2.29 7.42
C ILE A 85 -6.67 2.48 8.12
N MET A 86 -7.32 1.37 8.46
CA MET A 86 -8.61 1.36 9.16
C MET A 86 -8.52 0.58 10.47
N ALA A 87 -9.24 1.03 11.50
CA ALA A 87 -9.38 0.29 12.74
C ALA A 87 -10.71 -0.48 12.77
N ILE A 88 -10.65 -1.76 13.13
CA ILE A 88 -11.83 -2.61 13.37
C ILE A 88 -11.94 -2.86 14.87
N GLY A 89 -13.12 -2.57 15.42
CA GLY A 89 -13.45 -2.89 16.81
C GLY A 89 -13.34 -4.37 17.09
N GLY A 90 -12.80 -4.69 18.27
CA GLY A 90 -13.02 -6.01 18.84
C GLY A 90 -14.39 -6.01 19.48
N PHE A 91 -15.13 -7.08 19.28
CA PHE A 91 -16.41 -7.28 19.94
C PHE A 91 -16.57 -8.73 20.38
N LEU A 92 -16.98 -8.94 21.64
CA LEU A 92 -17.10 -10.26 22.28
C LEU A 92 -15.83 -11.11 22.12
N LYS A 93 -15.94 -12.19 21.35
CA LYS A 93 -14.89 -13.18 21.08
C LYS A 93 -13.87 -12.69 20.04
N THR A 94 -14.10 -11.53 19.42
CA THR A 94 -13.21 -11.00 18.37
C THR A 94 -12.24 -9.97 18.94
N SER A 95 -10.95 -10.20 18.71
CA SER A 95 -9.93 -9.21 19.00
C SER A 95 -10.00 -8.02 18.04
N PRO A 96 -9.77 -6.78 18.51
CA PRO A 96 -9.67 -5.62 17.64
C PRO A 96 -8.56 -5.79 16.61
N LYS A 97 -8.71 -5.12 15.47
CA LYS A 97 -7.76 -5.25 14.34
C LYS A 97 -7.41 -3.90 13.75
N ILE A 98 -6.20 -3.79 13.22
CA ILE A 98 -5.84 -2.75 12.26
C ILE A 98 -5.84 -3.40 10.88
N MET A 99 -6.66 -2.88 9.97
CA MET A 99 -6.75 -3.28 8.58
C MET A 99 -5.93 -2.33 7.73
N LEU A 100 -4.99 -2.89 6.97
CA LEU A 100 -4.21 -2.18 5.97
C LEU A 100 -4.76 -2.52 4.61
N LYS A 101 -5.12 -1.48 3.84
CA LYS A 101 -5.37 -1.61 2.41
C LYS A 101 -4.08 -1.29 1.69
N MET A 102 -3.64 -2.20 0.85
CA MET A 102 -2.36 -2.10 0.16
C MET A 102 -2.50 -1.39 -1.18
N LYS A 103 -1.47 -0.64 -1.58
CA LYS A 103 -1.43 -0.01 -2.90
C LYS A 103 -1.43 -1.09 -3.97
N LYS A 104 -2.40 -1.02 -4.89
CA LYS A 104 -2.35 -1.83 -6.11
C LYS A 104 -1.14 -1.40 -6.92
N PHE A 105 -0.25 -2.33 -7.22
CA PHE A 105 0.82 -2.07 -8.16
C PHE A 105 0.22 -1.91 -9.55
N ARG A 106 0.01 -0.66 -9.97
CA ARG A 106 -0.41 -0.40 -11.35
C ARG A 106 0.75 -0.79 -12.26
N THR A 107 0.64 -1.90 -12.97
CA THR A 107 1.28 -2.00 -14.28
C THR A 107 0.74 -0.80 -15.07
N LYS A 108 1.62 0.11 -15.50
CA LYS A 108 1.21 1.21 -16.37
C LYS A 108 0.78 0.57 -17.70
N SER A 109 -0.48 0.16 -17.82
CA SER A 109 -1.13 0.05 -19.11
C SER A 109 -1.06 1.46 -19.70
N ARG A 110 -0.16 1.67 -20.65
CA ARG A 110 -0.14 2.91 -21.43
C ARG A 110 -1.48 3.02 -22.13
N SER A 111 -2.41 3.77 -21.55
CA SER A 111 -3.61 4.22 -22.23
C SER A 111 -3.17 4.88 -23.53
N ALA A 112 -3.76 4.41 -24.64
CA ALA A 112 -3.51 4.92 -25.98
C ALA A 112 -3.71 6.44 -26.01
N GLY A 113 -2.62 7.18 -25.92
CA GLY A 113 -2.59 8.59 -26.26
C GLY A 113 -2.64 8.71 -27.78
N LYS A 114 -3.72 9.32 -28.29
CA LYS A 114 -3.83 9.79 -29.67
C LYS A 114 -2.59 10.64 -29.99
N ASN A 115 -1.74 10.14 -30.89
CA ASN A 115 -0.61 10.91 -31.41
C ASN A 115 -1.12 11.86 -32.51
N ASN A 116 -0.83 13.13 -32.31
CA ASN A 116 -0.85 14.12 -33.39
C ASN A 116 0.48 13.99 -34.15
N SER A 117 0.36 13.90 -35.47
CA SER A 117 1.43 13.66 -36.45
C SER A 117 2.41 14.82 -36.60
N GLY A 118 3.70 14.50 -36.70
CA GLY A 118 4.78 15.40 -37.12
C GLY A 118 5.90 14.61 -37.80
N SER A 119 6.14 14.92 -39.07
CA SER A 119 7.01 14.22 -40.04
C SER A 119 8.48 14.66 -39.97
N GLY A 120 9.42 13.76 -40.31
CA GLY A 120 10.83 14.08 -40.59
C GLY A 120 11.69 12.87 -41.01
N ASN A 121 12.17 12.87 -42.27
CA ASN A 121 13.20 12.00 -42.90
C ASN A 121 14.50 11.92 -42.06
N GLY A 122 15.41 10.94 -42.08
CA GLY A 122 15.71 9.78 -42.94
C GLY A 122 17.24 9.56 -42.93
N SER A 123 17.73 8.53 -42.20
CA SER A 123 19.11 8.01 -42.25
C SER A 123 19.07 6.50 -42.03
N ILE A 124 19.59 5.71 -42.98
CA ILE A 124 19.58 4.24 -42.94
C ILE A 124 20.68 3.78 -41.98
N ASN A 125 20.34 3.61 -40.70
CA ASN A 125 21.21 2.94 -39.73
C ASN A 125 21.17 1.43 -39.96
N THR A 126 22.31 0.83 -40.34
CA THR A 126 22.47 -0.63 -40.29
C THR A 126 22.62 -1.04 -38.82
N MET A 127 21.80 -1.98 -38.35
CA MET A 127 21.67 -2.33 -36.94
C MET A 127 22.43 -3.63 -36.66
N GLU A 128 23.18 -3.70 -35.56
CA GLU A 128 23.81 -4.94 -35.10
C GLU A 128 22.80 -5.75 -34.28
N LEU A 129 22.59 -7.01 -34.67
CA LEU A 129 21.66 -7.95 -34.05
C LEU A 129 22.44 -9.05 -33.35
N ASN A 130 21.86 -9.60 -32.26
CA ASN A 130 22.47 -10.69 -31.51
C ASN A 130 21.66 -11.97 -31.68
N TRP A 131 22.36 -13.11 -31.78
CA TRP A 131 21.78 -14.44 -31.72
C TRP A 131 22.54 -15.29 -30.70
N ILE A 132 21.82 -16.13 -29.96
CA ILE A 132 22.40 -16.95 -28.90
C ILE A 132 22.70 -18.35 -29.46
N CYS A 133 23.92 -18.84 -29.26
CA CYS A 133 24.32 -20.17 -29.67
C CYS A 133 23.54 -21.24 -28.90
N GLN A 134 22.82 -22.12 -29.59
CA GLN A 134 22.02 -23.17 -28.95
C GLN A 134 22.87 -24.30 -28.33
N ILE A 135 24.18 -24.32 -28.58
CA ILE A 135 25.10 -25.33 -28.02
C ILE A 135 25.77 -24.84 -26.73
N CYS A 136 26.32 -23.62 -26.74
CA CYS A 136 27.11 -23.09 -25.61
C CYS A 136 26.57 -21.79 -25.00
N SER A 137 25.42 -21.31 -25.48
CA SER A 137 24.76 -20.08 -25.02
C SER A 137 25.56 -18.79 -25.22
N PHE A 138 26.63 -18.82 -26.00
CA PHE A 138 27.41 -17.63 -26.35
C PHE A 138 26.60 -16.68 -27.26
N SER A 139 26.57 -15.39 -26.92
CA SER A 139 25.90 -14.36 -27.71
C SER A 139 26.78 -13.93 -28.88
N ASN A 140 26.37 -14.28 -30.10
CA ASN A 140 27.04 -13.93 -31.35
C ASN A 140 26.36 -12.73 -32.01
N GLN A 141 27.14 -11.93 -32.75
CA GLN A 141 26.68 -10.72 -33.42
C GLN A 141 26.57 -10.94 -34.94
N ILE A 142 25.53 -10.38 -35.55
CA ILE A 142 25.28 -10.39 -36.99
C ILE A 142 24.66 -9.05 -37.42
N LYS A 143 24.96 -8.58 -38.64
CA LYS A 143 24.40 -7.32 -39.15
C LYS A 143 22.99 -7.53 -39.67
N SER A 144 22.11 -6.53 -39.53
CA SER A 144 20.71 -6.61 -39.98
C SER A 144 20.54 -6.81 -41.50
N ASN A 145 21.58 -6.52 -42.29
CA ASN A 145 21.61 -6.71 -43.75
C ASN A 145 22.45 -7.92 -44.18
N TYR A 146 22.64 -8.92 -43.32
CA TYR A 146 23.42 -10.11 -43.63
C TYR A 146 22.76 -10.96 -44.73
N ALA A 147 23.49 -11.23 -45.83
CA ALA A 147 22.99 -11.99 -46.96
C ALA A 147 23.10 -13.51 -46.70
N LEU A 148 21.98 -14.22 -46.76
CA LEU A 148 21.89 -15.67 -46.49
C LEU A 148 21.49 -16.41 -47.77
N GLU A 149 22.43 -16.61 -48.69
CA GLU A 149 22.17 -17.21 -50.00
C GLU A 149 22.21 -18.75 -49.95
N SER A 150 23.13 -19.34 -49.17
CA SER A 150 23.25 -20.79 -48.98
C SER A 150 23.57 -21.18 -47.53
N ASP A 151 23.39 -22.45 -47.18
CA ASP A 151 23.72 -22.96 -45.83
C ASP A 151 25.24 -22.96 -45.54
N ALA A 152 26.07 -22.78 -46.56
CA ALA A 152 27.51 -22.57 -46.38
C ALA A 152 27.81 -21.23 -45.70
N ASP A 153 26.91 -20.23 -45.85
CA ASP A 153 27.08 -18.85 -45.42
C ASP A 153 26.60 -18.58 -43.99
N LEU A 154 26.18 -19.63 -43.26
CA LEU A 154 25.76 -19.49 -41.86
C LEU A 154 26.95 -19.11 -40.96
N PRO A 155 26.83 -18.05 -40.14
CA PRO A 155 27.92 -17.58 -39.30
C PRO A 155 28.21 -18.59 -38.18
N PRO A 156 29.44 -19.08 -38.03
CA PRO A 156 29.79 -19.98 -36.94
C PRO A 156 29.80 -19.24 -35.60
N CYS A 157 29.46 -19.94 -34.52
CA CYS A 157 29.58 -19.40 -33.18
C CYS A 157 31.05 -19.07 -32.85
N LYS A 158 31.35 -17.84 -32.38
CA LYS A 158 32.71 -17.40 -32.04
C LYS A 158 33.34 -18.18 -30.89
N SER A 159 32.53 -18.70 -29.96
CA SER A 159 33.02 -19.49 -28.82
C SER A 159 33.22 -20.98 -29.14
N CYS A 160 32.25 -21.66 -29.77
CA CYS A 160 32.30 -23.11 -29.98
C CYS A 160 32.41 -23.57 -31.45
N GLY A 161 32.46 -22.64 -32.41
CA GLY A 161 32.65 -22.93 -33.85
C GLY A 161 31.46 -23.56 -34.59
N MET A 162 30.44 -24.02 -33.87
CA MET A 162 29.26 -24.66 -34.47
C MET A 162 28.37 -23.64 -35.20
N LYS A 163 27.87 -24.04 -36.38
CA LYS A 163 26.93 -23.22 -37.16
C LYS A 163 25.50 -23.39 -36.64
N PRO A 164 24.69 -22.31 -36.55
CA PRO A 164 23.29 -22.37 -36.16
C PRO A 164 22.40 -22.96 -37.26
N SER A 165 21.14 -23.25 -36.94
CA SER A 165 20.13 -23.54 -37.96
C SER A 165 19.75 -22.29 -38.75
N ARG A 166 19.41 -22.48 -40.04
CA ARG A 166 19.03 -21.39 -40.95
C ARG A 166 17.84 -20.59 -40.45
N GLU A 167 16.81 -21.28 -39.97
CA GLU A 167 15.55 -20.70 -39.45
C GLU A 167 15.79 -19.72 -38.30
N LEU A 168 16.77 -20.00 -37.43
CA LEU A 168 17.12 -19.13 -36.30
C LEU A 168 17.71 -17.80 -36.77
N ILE A 169 18.63 -17.82 -37.75
CA ILE A 169 19.23 -16.61 -38.31
C ILE A 169 18.20 -15.80 -39.11
N GLU A 170 17.34 -16.45 -39.88
CA GLU A 170 16.24 -15.77 -40.58
C GLU A 170 15.26 -15.11 -39.61
N THR A 171 14.94 -15.76 -38.48
CA THR A 171 14.07 -15.19 -37.45
C THR A 171 14.68 -13.95 -36.81
N VAL A 172 15.99 -13.97 -36.52
CA VAL A 172 16.74 -12.83 -35.96
C VAL A 172 16.77 -11.67 -36.95
N LEU A 173 17.01 -11.94 -38.24
CA LEU A 173 17.01 -10.89 -39.28
C LEU A 173 15.61 -10.27 -39.48
N ARG A 174 14.54 -11.08 -39.44
CA ARG A 174 13.14 -10.60 -39.53
C ARG A 174 12.72 -9.77 -38.30
N THR A 175 13.12 -10.19 -37.09
CA THR A 175 12.86 -9.42 -35.86
C THR A 175 13.69 -8.14 -35.77
N GLY A 176 14.83 -8.06 -36.47
CA GLY A 176 15.61 -6.84 -36.61
C GLY A 176 14.99 -5.77 -37.53
N THR A 177 14.20 -6.17 -38.54
CA THR A 177 13.52 -5.23 -39.46
C THR A 177 12.23 -4.63 -38.87
N ASP A 178 11.54 -5.35 -37.98
CA ASP A 178 10.45 -4.80 -37.16
C ASP A 178 11.02 -4.20 -35.88
N SER A 179 11.52 -2.96 -36.00
CA SER A 179 12.12 -2.21 -34.90
C SER A 179 11.11 -1.81 -33.82
N ARG A 180 10.77 -2.75 -32.93
CA ARG A 180 10.70 -2.60 -31.45
C ARG A 180 10.28 -3.91 -30.78
N SER A 181 11.09 -4.94 -30.99
CA SER A 181 10.97 -6.22 -30.29
C SER A 181 12.34 -6.61 -29.74
N SER A 182 12.78 -5.98 -28.65
CA SER A 182 13.92 -6.49 -27.88
C SER A 182 13.43 -7.69 -27.07
N ILE A 183 13.47 -8.86 -27.71
CA ILE A 183 13.31 -10.15 -27.06
C ILE A 183 14.61 -10.41 -26.29
N SER A 184 14.57 -10.32 -24.97
CA SER A 184 15.53 -11.01 -24.12
C SER A 184 14.91 -12.33 -23.69
N ALA A 185 15.42 -13.39 -24.31
CA ALA A 185 15.12 -14.76 -23.97
C ALA A 185 15.74 -15.14 -22.63
N VAL A 186 14.96 -15.93 -21.90
CA VAL A 186 15.18 -16.60 -20.62
C VAL A 186 16.48 -17.43 -20.61
N SER A 187 17.27 -17.29 -19.55
CA SER A 187 17.93 -18.42 -18.90
C SER A 187 18.21 -18.10 -17.42
N GLN A 188 17.59 -18.91 -16.54
CA GLN A 188 17.86 -19.07 -15.09
C GLN A 188 17.39 -17.95 -14.15
N GLU A 189 16.08 -17.98 -13.93
CA GLU A 189 15.35 -17.85 -12.65
C GLU A 189 15.97 -16.94 -11.59
N GLY A 190 15.91 -15.63 -11.84
CA GLY A 190 15.80 -14.64 -10.78
C GLY A 190 16.48 -13.30 -11.03
N PHE A 191 16.02 -12.28 -10.31
CA PHE A 191 16.60 -10.94 -10.29
C PHE A 191 17.58 -10.78 -9.12
N GLN A 192 18.82 -10.40 -9.43
CA GLN A 192 19.86 -10.19 -8.44
C GLN A 192 19.60 -8.92 -7.61
N CYS A 193 19.57 -9.06 -6.29
CA CYS A 193 19.40 -7.94 -5.38
C CYS A 193 20.58 -6.96 -5.48
N PRO A 194 20.34 -5.65 -5.67
CA PRO A 194 21.41 -4.66 -5.78
C PRO A 194 22.16 -4.42 -4.46
N THR A 195 21.58 -4.80 -3.32
CA THR A 195 22.21 -4.63 -2.00
C THR A 195 23.00 -5.87 -1.59
N CYS A 196 22.38 -7.05 -1.56
CA CYS A 196 23.01 -8.26 -1.00
C CYS A 196 23.39 -9.31 -2.04
N THR A 197 23.20 -9.03 -3.33
CA THR A 197 23.55 -9.91 -4.47
C THR A 197 22.79 -11.25 -4.53
N PHE A 198 21.82 -11.50 -3.65
CA PHE A 198 20.97 -12.69 -3.69
C PHE A 198 20.08 -12.71 -4.94
N ILE A 199 19.95 -13.89 -5.57
CA ILE A 199 19.14 -14.09 -6.78
C ILE A 199 17.71 -14.41 -6.33
N ASN A 200 16.79 -13.48 -6.54
CA ASN A 200 15.39 -13.57 -6.12
C ASN A 200 14.49 -14.05 -7.25
N ASP A 201 13.40 -14.73 -6.96
CA ASP A 201 12.38 -15.01 -7.97
C ASP A 201 11.89 -13.73 -8.68
N LEU A 202 11.60 -13.82 -9.98
CA LEU A 202 11.17 -12.69 -10.83
C LEU A 202 9.85 -12.05 -10.36
N SER A 203 9.03 -12.77 -9.58
CA SER A 203 7.77 -12.31 -9.00
C SER A 203 7.94 -11.43 -7.76
N LEU A 204 9.13 -11.44 -7.15
CA LEU A 204 9.36 -10.75 -5.89
C LEU A 204 9.69 -9.28 -6.09
N LYS A 205 9.00 -8.43 -5.33
CA LYS A 205 9.24 -6.97 -5.30
C LYS A 205 10.27 -6.56 -4.25
N ASN A 206 10.67 -7.50 -3.40
CA ASN A 206 11.62 -7.34 -2.31
C ASN A 206 12.54 -8.55 -2.24
N CYS A 207 13.79 -8.34 -1.86
CA CYS A 207 14.78 -9.40 -1.74
C CYS A 207 14.43 -10.38 -0.61
N GLU A 208 14.45 -11.70 -0.83
CA GLU A 208 14.23 -12.72 0.19
C GLU A 208 15.38 -12.83 1.19
N MET A 209 16.56 -12.31 0.84
CA MET A 209 17.71 -12.39 1.75
C MET A 209 17.78 -11.17 2.67
N CYS A 210 17.58 -9.96 2.13
CA CYS A 210 17.81 -8.71 2.85
C CYS A 210 16.62 -7.74 2.84
N GLY A 211 15.55 -8.04 2.11
CA GLY A 211 14.35 -7.20 2.04
C GLY A 211 14.44 -5.98 1.12
N THR A 212 15.59 -5.70 0.49
CA THR A 212 15.77 -4.59 -0.45
C THR A 212 14.76 -4.66 -1.58
N ARG A 213 14.10 -3.53 -1.88
CA ARG A 213 13.14 -3.44 -2.97
C ARG A 213 13.82 -3.69 -4.31
N LEU A 214 13.28 -4.65 -5.07
CA LEU A 214 13.75 -5.03 -6.38
C LEU A 214 12.99 -4.18 -7.41
N THR A 215 13.66 -3.19 -8.00
CA THR A 215 13.07 -2.36 -9.07
C THR A 215 13.03 -3.14 -10.37
N SER A 216 11.89 -3.75 -10.71
CA SER A 216 11.69 -4.43 -11.99
C SER A 216 11.08 -3.48 -13.03
N SER A 217 11.89 -3.04 -13.98
CA SER A 217 11.42 -2.20 -15.10
C SER A 217 10.71 -2.99 -16.21
N ASN A 218 10.73 -4.34 -16.16
CA ASN A 218 10.20 -5.20 -17.22
C ASN A 218 9.59 -6.49 -16.66
N LEU A 219 8.33 -6.46 -16.21
CA LEU A 219 7.51 -7.67 -16.10
C LEU A 219 6.43 -7.68 -17.20
N PRO A 220 6.17 -8.83 -17.85
CA PRO A 220 5.00 -8.99 -18.70
C PRO A 220 3.70 -8.90 -17.88
N PRO A 221 2.57 -8.47 -18.48
CA PRO A 221 1.29 -8.41 -17.79
C PRO A 221 0.79 -9.84 -17.58
N GLN A 222 0.87 -10.34 -16.35
CA GLN A 222 0.16 -11.57 -15.96
C GLN A 222 -1.30 -11.20 -15.68
N ALA A 223 -2.20 -12.07 -16.12
CA ALA A 223 -3.66 -11.92 -16.03
C ALA A 223 -4.11 -11.56 -14.60
N ASP A 224 -5.22 -10.83 -14.49
CA ASP A 224 -5.85 -10.36 -13.26
C ASP A 224 -6.11 -11.49 -12.25
N GLU A 225 -5.08 -11.93 -11.53
CA GLU A 225 -5.23 -12.65 -10.28
C GLU A 225 -5.71 -11.65 -9.23
N ILE A 226 -6.74 -12.05 -8.48
CA ILE A 226 -7.33 -11.26 -7.40
C ILE A 226 -6.29 -11.16 -6.29
N ASP A 227 -5.39 -10.21 -6.43
CA ASP A 227 -4.31 -9.98 -5.49
C ASP A 227 -4.93 -9.58 -4.14
N PRO A 228 -4.65 -10.32 -3.06
CA PRO A 228 -5.15 -10.01 -1.73
C PRO A 228 -4.52 -8.70 -1.28
N THR A 229 -5.32 -7.64 -1.31
CA THR A 229 -4.90 -6.25 -1.02
C THR A 229 -5.18 -5.86 0.42
N ILE A 230 -5.73 -6.76 1.24
CA ILE A 230 -6.07 -6.46 2.63
C ILE A 230 -5.22 -7.32 3.57
N ILE A 231 -4.49 -6.65 4.46
CA ILE A 231 -3.71 -7.28 5.53
C ILE A 231 -4.26 -6.78 6.85
N LYS A 232 -4.51 -7.67 7.82
CA LYS A 232 -5.01 -7.25 9.15
C LYS A 232 -4.12 -7.75 10.27
N PHE A 233 -3.86 -6.85 11.22
CA PHE A 233 -3.13 -7.13 12.47
C PHE A 233 -4.14 -7.22 13.60
N SER A 234 -4.24 -8.36 14.25
CA SER A 234 -5.20 -8.64 15.31
C SER A 234 -4.54 -8.57 16.69
N PHE A 235 -5.06 -7.70 17.55
CA PHE A 235 -4.46 -7.34 18.84
C PHE A 235 -5.15 -8.08 19.97
N ARG A 236 -4.49 -9.10 20.53
CA ARG A 236 -5.12 -9.97 21.53
C ARG A 236 -4.94 -9.49 22.96
N LYS A 237 -3.97 -8.60 23.21
CA LYS A 237 -3.66 -8.04 24.54
C LYS A 237 -3.65 -6.50 24.56
N GLY A 238 -4.62 -5.88 23.88
CA GLY A 238 -4.72 -4.42 23.83
C GLY A 238 -3.61 -3.75 23.01
N GLY A 239 -3.42 -2.45 23.19
CA GLY A 239 -2.39 -1.66 22.48
C GLY A 239 -2.80 -1.15 21.09
N VAL A 240 -4.03 -1.43 20.64
CA VAL A 240 -4.50 -1.06 19.29
C VAL A 240 -4.46 0.45 19.07
N LYS A 241 -4.99 1.23 20.02
CA LYS A 241 -5.10 2.70 19.91
C LYS A 241 -3.73 3.37 19.84
N THR A 242 -2.81 2.94 20.70
CA THR A 242 -1.43 3.46 20.76
C THR A 242 -0.63 3.03 19.53
N PHE A 243 -0.83 1.82 19.05
CA PHE A 243 -0.16 1.34 17.84
C PHE A 243 -0.67 2.06 16.60
N LEU A 244 -2.00 2.23 16.47
CA LEU A 244 -2.62 2.94 15.36
C LEU A 244 -2.14 4.39 15.26
N SER A 245 -2.09 5.12 16.38
CA SER A 245 -1.64 6.52 16.37
C SER A 245 -0.18 6.66 15.93
N LYS A 246 0.69 5.75 16.38
CA LYS A 246 2.10 5.73 15.96
C LYS A 246 2.27 5.28 14.50
N LEU A 247 1.48 4.31 14.05
CA LEU A 247 1.51 3.82 12.68
C LEU A 247 1.12 4.89 11.68
N LEU A 248 0.07 5.68 11.96
CA LEU A 248 -0.35 6.78 11.10
C LEU A 248 0.77 7.80 10.90
N VAL A 249 1.38 8.26 12.01
CA VAL A 249 2.51 9.20 11.97
C VAL A 249 3.70 8.62 11.21
N ALA A 250 4.04 7.35 11.46
CA ALA A 250 5.17 6.69 10.79
C ALA A 250 4.92 6.53 9.28
N LYS A 251 3.69 6.21 8.88
CA LYS A 251 3.30 6.05 7.46
C LYS A 251 3.43 7.37 6.71
N ASP A 252 2.92 8.46 7.28
CA ASP A 252 3.00 9.80 6.67
C ASP A 252 4.46 10.25 6.51
N GLN A 253 5.29 10.03 7.55
CA GLN A 253 6.71 10.33 7.51
C GLN A 253 7.45 9.51 6.44
N ALA A 254 7.16 8.21 6.35
CA ALA A 254 7.76 7.33 5.34
C ALA A 254 7.38 7.74 3.91
N GLU A 255 6.13 8.17 3.68
CA GLU A 255 5.69 8.70 2.38
C GLU A 255 6.40 10.00 2.02
N TRP A 256 6.57 10.91 2.98
CA TRP A 256 7.29 12.18 2.79
C TRP A 256 8.75 11.97 2.41
N GLU A 257 9.46 11.10 3.11
CA GLU A 257 10.86 10.78 2.84
C GLU A 257 11.03 10.11 1.46
N PHE A 258 10.10 9.22 1.09
CA PHE A 258 10.09 8.60 -0.23
C PHE A 258 9.91 9.61 -1.37
N LEU A 259 9.14 10.68 -1.16
CA LEU A 259 8.94 11.74 -2.16
C LEU A 259 10.19 12.61 -2.34
N GLN A 260 10.88 12.94 -1.25
CA GLN A 260 12.14 13.69 -1.30
C GLN A 260 13.21 12.96 -2.12
N GLN A 261 13.27 11.64 -1.98
CA GLN A 261 14.30 10.81 -2.61
C GLN A 261 14.07 10.57 -4.09
N ASN A 262 12.82 10.51 -4.54
CA ASN A 262 12.51 10.29 -5.96
C ASN A 262 12.57 11.57 -6.82
N SER A 263 13.22 12.63 -6.33
CA SER A 263 13.48 13.90 -7.02
C SER A 263 12.24 14.56 -7.66
N LYS A 264 11.03 14.26 -7.13
CA LYS A 264 9.79 14.93 -7.57
C LYS A 264 9.55 16.28 -6.90
N ILE A 265 10.51 16.74 -6.09
CA ILE A 265 10.48 18.02 -5.43
C ILE A 265 11.61 18.85 -6.04
N ASN A 266 11.26 19.87 -6.80
CA ASN A 266 12.23 20.86 -7.26
C ASN A 266 12.73 21.62 -6.02
N SER A 267 13.96 21.36 -5.59
CA SER A 267 14.55 22.02 -4.43
C SER A 267 14.84 23.51 -4.67
N ASP A 268 14.80 23.96 -5.93
CA ASP A 268 15.18 25.33 -6.34
C ASP A 268 14.00 26.17 -6.86
N SER A 269 12.75 25.75 -6.65
CA SER A 269 11.60 26.60 -7.01
C SER A 269 11.41 27.73 -5.99
N ILE A 270 11.96 28.91 -6.30
CA ILE A 270 11.54 30.18 -5.68
C ILE A 270 10.12 30.47 -6.15
N VAL A 271 9.18 30.60 -5.21
CA VAL A 271 7.81 31.06 -5.48
C VAL A 271 7.90 32.47 -6.06
N THR A 272 7.76 32.59 -7.37
CA THR A 272 7.63 33.89 -8.03
C THR A 272 6.19 34.34 -7.84
N THR A 273 5.97 35.24 -6.89
CA THR A 273 4.68 35.92 -6.72
C THR A 273 4.45 36.89 -7.87
N THR A 274 3.97 36.40 -9.01
CA THR A 274 3.29 37.24 -10.01
C THR A 274 2.28 36.41 -10.80
N GLY A 275 1.00 36.69 -10.59
CA GLY A 275 -0.05 36.47 -11.60
C GLY A 275 -0.85 35.18 -11.48
N SER A 276 -1.97 35.29 -10.77
CA SER A 276 -3.29 34.75 -11.12
C SER A 276 -3.49 33.23 -11.36
N ALA A 277 -4.47 32.73 -10.60
CA ALA A 277 -5.27 31.51 -10.75
C ALA A 277 -4.72 30.22 -10.11
N ASP A 278 -5.51 29.78 -9.12
CA ASP A 278 -5.63 28.44 -8.53
C ASP A 278 -4.39 27.83 -7.87
N ILE A 279 -4.36 27.81 -6.52
CA ILE A 279 -3.77 26.73 -5.71
C ILE A 279 -4.24 26.84 -4.24
N ILE A 280 -4.64 25.68 -3.74
CA ILE A 280 -5.02 25.29 -2.37
C ILE A 280 -3.85 25.56 -1.38
N PRO A 281 -4.07 26.11 -0.17
CA PRO A 281 -2.98 26.52 0.70
C PRO A 281 -2.30 25.33 1.37
N SER A 282 -1.02 25.18 1.04
CA SER A 282 -0.06 24.33 1.73
C SER A 282 0.30 24.96 3.08
N THR A 283 0.30 24.16 4.15
CA THR A 283 0.96 24.50 5.42
C THR A 283 2.47 24.48 5.23
N SER A 284 3.01 25.56 4.66
CA SER A 284 4.44 25.79 4.56
C SER A 284 4.95 26.38 5.87
N THR A 285 5.72 25.59 6.61
CA THR A 285 6.74 26.10 7.54
C THR A 285 7.66 27.03 6.74
N VAL A 286 7.52 28.33 6.97
CA VAL A 286 8.41 29.35 6.43
C VAL A 286 9.81 29.09 7.00
N ASN A 287 10.76 28.72 6.15
CA ASN A 287 12.18 28.97 6.42
C ASN A 287 12.35 30.48 6.42
N ILE A 288 12.30 31.07 7.61
CA ILE A 288 12.75 32.44 7.81
C ILE A 288 14.26 32.39 7.70
N VAL A 289 14.80 33.03 6.67
CA VAL A 289 16.16 33.55 6.71
C VAL A 289 16.26 34.39 7.99
N GLU A 290 16.93 33.87 9.01
CA GLU A 290 17.17 34.57 10.27
C GLU A 290 18.03 35.80 9.99
N THR A 291 17.39 36.92 9.67
CA THR A 291 17.99 38.24 9.85
C THR A 291 17.89 38.61 11.33
N GLY A 292 18.71 37.95 12.16
CA GLY A 292 19.01 38.31 13.55
C GLY A 292 17.83 38.34 14.55
N PRO A 293 18.13 38.30 15.86
CA PRO A 293 17.09 38.34 16.88
C PRO A 293 16.56 39.76 17.04
N LYS A 294 15.30 40.02 16.62
CA LYS A 294 14.59 41.27 16.93
C LYS A 294 14.00 41.18 18.34
N PHE A 295 14.77 41.60 19.34
CA PHE A 295 14.30 41.77 20.72
C PHE A 295 13.50 43.07 20.88
N GLY A 296 12.27 43.00 21.41
CA GLY A 296 11.43 44.15 21.74
C GLY A 296 9.92 43.85 21.79
N ILE A 297 9.15 44.69 22.48
CA ILE A 297 7.68 44.56 22.64
C ILE A 297 6.96 44.53 21.29
N HIS A 298 7.45 45.31 20.33
CA HIS A 298 6.93 45.39 18.96
C HIS A 298 7.18 44.11 18.13
N GLY A 299 8.20 43.33 18.49
CA GLY A 299 8.47 42.02 17.87
C GLY A 299 7.55 40.93 18.42
N LEU A 300 7.20 41.00 19.70
CA LEU A 300 6.18 40.15 20.33
C LEU A 300 4.78 40.47 19.77
N GLU A 301 4.45 41.74 19.59
CA GLU A 301 3.19 42.21 19.01
C GLU A 301 3.02 41.78 17.55
N ASN A 302 4.03 41.97 16.70
CA ASN A 302 3.94 41.50 15.32
C ASN A 302 3.87 39.94 15.24
N THR A 303 4.48 39.25 16.20
CA THR A 303 4.38 37.78 16.28
C THR A 303 2.99 37.32 16.73
N SER A 304 2.32 38.05 17.64
CA SER A 304 0.95 37.72 18.07
C SER A 304 -0.07 38.06 16.99
N GLU A 305 0.07 39.21 16.32
CA GLU A 305 -0.78 39.59 15.19
C GLU A 305 -0.69 38.61 14.03
N LEU A 306 0.53 38.17 13.69
CA LEU A 306 0.74 37.19 12.62
C LEU A 306 0.18 35.80 12.98
N LYS A 307 0.24 35.40 14.26
CA LYS A 307 -0.44 34.20 14.76
C LYS A 307 -1.96 34.33 14.66
N ASN A 308 -2.52 35.45 15.11
CA ASN A 308 -3.96 35.71 15.04
C ASN A 308 -4.47 35.74 13.59
N SER A 309 -3.72 36.36 12.67
CA SER A 309 -4.02 36.37 11.24
C SER A 309 -4.01 34.95 10.65
N ARG A 310 -3.03 34.12 11.03
CA ARG A 310 -2.98 32.70 10.61
C ARG A 310 -4.17 31.90 11.15
N TYR A 311 -4.55 32.07 12.42
CA TYR A 311 -5.72 31.41 12.98
C TYR A 311 -7.01 31.85 12.27
N ALA A 312 -7.16 33.15 11.98
CA ALA A 312 -8.32 33.68 11.28
C ALA A 312 -8.43 33.13 9.85
N SER A 313 -7.31 33.07 9.12
CA SER A 313 -7.29 32.50 7.76
C SER A 313 -7.61 31.00 7.76
N LEU A 314 -7.04 30.22 8.70
CA LEU A 314 -7.33 28.80 8.82
C LEU A 314 -8.81 28.55 9.15
N LEU A 315 -9.37 29.34 10.05
CA LEU A 315 -10.78 29.23 10.45
C LEU A 315 -11.68 29.57 9.25
N ASN A 316 -11.41 30.68 8.55
CA ASN A 316 -12.18 31.06 7.36
C ASN A 316 -12.14 29.99 6.28
N ASN A 317 -10.96 29.45 5.95
CA ASN A 317 -10.83 28.37 4.97
C ASN A 317 -11.63 27.12 5.40
N SER A 318 -11.58 26.77 6.69
CA SER A 318 -12.34 25.64 7.23
C SER A 318 -13.86 25.85 7.15
N LEU A 319 -14.34 27.09 7.32
CA LEU A 319 -15.76 27.42 7.19
C LEU A 319 -16.23 27.33 5.74
N TYR A 320 -15.44 27.82 4.78
CA TYR A 320 -15.75 27.68 3.35
C TYR A 320 -15.80 26.21 2.92
N ASP A 321 -14.89 25.38 3.43
CA ASP A 321 -14.92 23.93 3.17
C ASP A 321 -16.17 23.25 3.73
N LEU A 322 -16.62 23.65 4.92
CA LEU A 322 -17.87 23.16 5.51
C LEU A 322 -19.09 23.59 4.70
N GLU A 323 -19.14 24.83 4.23
CA GLU A 323 -20.24 25.33 3.39
C GLU A 323 -20.32 24.55 2.06
N ASN A 324 -19.17 24.29 1.43
CA ASN A 324 -19.09 23.45 0.24
C ASN A 324 -19.54 22.01 0.51
N LEU A 325 -19.19 21.44 1.66
CA LEU A 325 -19.63 20.11 2.07
C LEU A 325 -21.15 20.06 2.26
N ILE A 326 -21.72 21.06 2.92
CA ILE A 326 -23.18 21.17 3.15
C ILE A 326 -23.91 21.31 1.81
N SER A 327 -23.39 22.12 0.88
CA SER A 327 -23.96 22.26 -0.46
C SER A 327 -24.02 20.90 -1.20
N LYS A 328 -22.91 20.16 -1.20
CA LYS A 328 -22.86 18.82 -1.80
C LYS A 328 -23.78 17.80 -1.10
N ALA A 329 -23.92 17.89 0.22
CA ALA A 329 -24.83 17.03 0.96
C ALA A 329 -26.30 17.29 0.57
N ASN A 330 -26.67 18.55 0.32
CA ASN A 330 -28.00 18.91 -0.16
C ASN A 330 -28.26 18.38 -1.58
N GLU A 331 -27.30 18.50 -2.50
CA GLU A 331 -27.39 17.90 -3.84
C GLU A 331 -27.61 16.37 -3.75
N LEU A 332 -26.91 15.69 -2.84
CA LEU A 332 -27.09 14.25 -2.62
C LEU A 332 -28.47 13.88 -2.04
N ILE A 333 -29.03 14.71 -1.16
CA ILE A 333 -30.38 14.51 -0.62
C ILE A 333 -31.43 14.67 -1.74
N GLU A 334 -31.24 15.64 -2.62
CA GLU A 334 -32.10 15.84 -3.79
C GLU A 334 -32.04 14.63 -4.74
N LEU A 335 -30.83 14.13 -5.05
CA LEU A 335 -30.64 12.92 -5.84
C LEU A 335 -31.25 11.66 -5.18
N LYS A 336 -31.15 11.55 -3.86
CA LYS A 336 -31.72 10.44 -3.08
C LYS A 336 -33.23 10.34 -3.28
N SER A 337 -33.94 11.46 -3.39
CA SER A 337 -35.39 11.45 -3.61
C SER A 337 -35.80 10.74 -4.91
N SER A 338 -35.00 10.93 -5.98
CA SER A 338 -35.16 10.23 -7.27
C SER A 338 -34.81 8.74 -7.16
N LEU A 339 -33.79 8.42 -6.37
CA LEU A 339 -33.30 7.06 -6.12
C LEU A 339 -34.18 6.22 -5.18
N LEU A 340 -35.02 6.84 -4.33
CA LEU A 340 -35.93 6.13 -3.40
C LEU A 340 -36.84 5.12 -4.10
N SER A 341 -37.19 5.35 -5.37
CA SER A 341 -37.93 4.40 -6.21
C SER A 341 -37.14 3.10 -6.51
N SER A 342 -35.81 3.20 -6.62
CA SER A 342 -34.89 2.08 -6.90
C SER A 342 -34.30 1.45 -5.63
N LEU A 343 -34.44 2.10 -4.46
CA LEU A 343 -33.82 1.71 -3.19
C LEU A 343 -34.56 0.60 -2.41
N LYS A 344 -35.76 0.17 -2.82
CA LYS A 344 -36.43 -1.00 -2.18
C LYS A 344 -35.58 -2.28 -2.20
N LYS A 345 -34.61 -2.38 -3.13
CA LYS A 345 -33.66 -3.50 -3.20
C LYS A 345 -32.52 -3.41 -2.16
N GLN A 346 -32.16 -2.21 -1.69
CA GLN A 346 -31.14 -2.00 -0.65
C GLN A 346 -31.68 -2.18 0.78
N SER A 347 -33.00 -2.07 1.01
CA SER A 347 -33.62 -2.35 2.31
C SER A 347 -33.24 -3.74 2.84
N SER A 348 -33.11 -4.72 1.93
CA SER A 348 -32.70 -6.09 2.27
C SER A 348 -31.35 -6.18 3.00
N ASN A 349 -30.37 -5.34 2.67
CA ASN A 349 -29.06 -5.35 3.33
C ASN A 349 -29.12 -4.72 4.72
N TYR A 350 -29.98 -3.72 4.91
CA TYR A 350 -30.17 -3.09 6.23
C TYR A 350 -30.95 -4.03 7.16
N ASP A 351 -31.97 -4.72 6.64
CA ASP A 351 -32.70 -5.74 7.40
C ASP A 351 -31.77 -6.89 7.82
N LEU A 352 -30.92 -7.37 6.91
CA LEU A 352 -29.90 -8.38 7.23
C LEU A 352 -28.91 -7.88 8.31
N TYR A 353 -28.48 -6.61 8.22
CA TYR A 353 -27.64 -6.00 9.25
C TYR A 353 -28.31 -5.98 10.62
N LEU A 354 -29.60 -5.62 10.70
CA LEU A 354 -30.36 -5.64 11.95
C LEU A 354 -30.54 -7.06 12.49
N GLU A 355 -30.74 -8.06 11.62
CA GLU A 355 -30.82 -9.47 12.02
C GLU A 355 -29.49 -9.98 12.61
N GLU A 356 -28.35 -9.63 12.00
CA GLU A 356 -27.03 -9.97 12.54
C GLU A 356 -26.73 -9.22 13.85
N LEU A 357 -27.13 -7.96 13.95
CA LEU A 357 -27.00 -7.18 15.18
C LEU A 357 -27.85 -7.77 16.31
N ALA A 358 -29.03 -8.30 16.01
CA ALA A 358 -29.88 -8.98 16.98
C ALA A 358 -29.18 -10.24 17.55
N ARG A 359 -28.60 -11.09 16.70
CA ARG A 359 -27.83 -12.26 17.15
C ARG A 359 -26.65 -11.86 18.03
N GLN A 360 -25.93 -10.80 17.67
CA GLN A 360 -24.80 -10.29 18.47
C GLN A 360 -25.23 -9.77 19.84
N LEU A 361 -26.35 -9.05 19.92
CA LEU A 361 -26.91 -8.57 21.18
C LEU A 361 -27.31 -9.74 22.08
N TYR A 362 -27.95 -10.77 21.52
CA TYR A 362 -28.31 -11.98 22.25
C TYR A 362 -27.08 -12.70 22.81
N GLU A 363 -26.06 -12.94 21.97
CA GLU A 363 -24.80 -13.55 22.42
C GLU A 363 -24.15 -12.74 23.54
N PHE A 364 -24.17 -11.40 23.46
CA PHE A 364 -23.61 -10.54 24.49
C PHE A 364 -24.33 -10.66 25.83
N LEU A 365 -25.66 -10.71 25.80
CA LEU A 365 -26.48 -10.87 27.00
C LEU A 365 -26.22 -12.20 27.72
N ILE A 366 -26.04 -13.28 26.95
CA ILE A 366 -25.77 -14.63 27.46
C ILE A 366 -24.31 -14.78 27.91
N ASP A 367 -23.32 -14.48 27.06
CA ASP A 367 -21.89 -14.68 27.35
C ASP A 367 -21.41 -13.83 28.52
N SER A 368 -21.97 -12.63 28.70
CA SER A 368 -21.59 -11.71 29.78
C SER A 368 -22.33 -11.98 31.10
N ASP A 369 -23.26 -12.94 31.08
CA ASP A 369 -24.11 -13.34 32.20
C ASP A 369 -24.87 -12.12 32.78
N ILE A 370 -25.27 -11.19 31.90
CA ILE A 370 -25.89 -9.91 32.31
C ILE A 370 -27.32 -10.14 32.79
N ILE A 371 -28.04 -11.05 32.12
CA ILE A 371 -29.42 -11.36 32.43
C ILE A 371 -29.53 -11.97 33.84
N SER A 372 -28.69 -12.92 34.19
CA SER A 372 -28.72 -13.55 35.52
C SER A 372 -28.36 -12.57 36.64
N LYS A 373 -27.35 -11.70 36.41
CA LYS A 373 -26.92 -10.66 37.35
C LYS A 373 -28.00 -9.62 37.61
N ASN A 374 -28.86 -9.35 36.62
CA ASN A 374 -29.95 -8.37 36.72
C ASN A 374 -31.32 -9.03 36.96
N HIS A 375 -31.38 -10.21 37.59
CA HIS A 375 -32.63 -10.91 37.94
C HIS A 375 -33.56 -11.22 36.75
N GLY A 376 -32.99 -11.42 35.55
CA GLY A 376 -33.75 -11.77 34.36
C GLY A 376 -34.26 -10.59 33.54
N LEU A 377 -34.01 -9.34 33.97
CA LEU A 377 -34.51 -8.14 33.30
C LEU A 377 -33.39 -7.12 33.08
N ILE A 378 -33.39 -6.47 31.92
CA ILE A 378 -32.50 -5.35 31.64
C ILE A 378 -33.24 -4.30 30.85
N THR A 379 -33.03 -3.03 31.19
CA THR A 379 -33.61 -1.94 30.40
C THR A 379 -32.84 -1.78 29.09
N LEU A 380 -33.52 -1.40 28.00
CA LEU A 380 -32.88 -1.14 26.70
C LEU A 380 -31.78 -0.07 26.81
N PHE A 381 -31.94 0.89 27.72
CA PHE A 381 -30.96 1.94 28.00
C PHE A 381 -29.67 1.37 28.62
N GLU A 382 -29.79 0.52 29.65
CA GLU A 382 -28.63 -0.13 30.26
C GLU A 382 -27.94 -1.06 29.28
N LEU A 383 -28.72 -1.82 28.50
CA LEU A 383 -28.17 -2.67 27.44
C LEU A 383 -27.39 -1.86 26.42
N PHE A 384 -27.93 -0.72 25.96
CA PHE A 384 -27.26 0.18 25.04
C PHE A 384 -25.91 0.65 25.57
N ILE A 385 -25.86 1.11 26.82
CA ILE A 385 -24.62 1.58 27.44
C ILE A 385 -23.62 0.44 27.58
N LEU A 386 -24.04 -0.69 28.15
CA LEU A 386 -23.16 -1.83 28.40
C LEU A 386 -22.59 -2.39 27.08
N TYR A 387 -23.43 -2.52 26.06
CA TYR A 387 -23.04 -3.03 24.76
C TYR A 387 -22.06 -2.10 24.03
N ASN A 388 -22.37 -0.79 23.97
CA ASN A 388 -21.49 0.19 23.33
C ASN A 388 -20.17 0.38 24.09
N ARG A 389 -20.21 0.31 25.43
CA ARG A 389 -19.00 0.32 26.25
C ARG A 389 -18.12 -0.90 25.99
N ALA A 390 -18.72 -2.08 25.81
CA ALA A 390 -18.00 -3.29 25.46
C ALA A 390 -17.43 -3.28 24.04
N ARG A 391 -18.13 -2.65 23.07
CA ARG A 391 -17.64 -2.46 21.69
C ARG A 391 -16.42 -1.54 21.58
N GLY A 392 -16.44 -0.42 22.29
CA GLY A 392 -15.35 0.58 22.30
C GLY A 392 -15.21 1.41 21.02
N ILE A 393 -15.32 0.83 19.82
CA ILE A 393 -15.38 1.51 18.51
C ILE A 393 -16.46 0.86 17.62
N ASN A 394 -16.90 1.55 16.56
CA ASN A 394 -18.09 1.18 15.76
C ASN A 394 -19.35 1.04 16.63
N LEU A 395 -19.71 2.15 17.28
CA LEU A 395 -20.88 2.20 18.16
C LEU A 395 -22.17 2.02 17.35
N ILE A 396 -23.20 1.47 18.00
CA ILE A 396 -24.55 1.41 17.43
C ILE A 396 -25.40 2.57 17.94
N SER A 397 -26.39 2.97 17.14
CA SER A 397 -27.37 3.97 17.53
C SER A 397 -28.48 3.36 18.41
N PRO A 398 -29.20 4.17 19.19
CA PRO A 398 -30.35 3.70 19.96
C PRO A 398 -31.45 3.07 19.09
N GLU A 399 -31.66 3.61 17.88
CA GLU A 399 -32.65 3.10 16.93
C GLU A 399 -32.27 1.72 16.39
N GLU A 400 -31.00 1.51 16.05
CA GLU A 400 -30.49 0.22 15.59
C GLU A 400 -30.63 -0.85 16.69
N LEU A 401 -30.31 -0.50 17.93
CA LEU A 401 -30.47 -1.41 19.07
C LEU A 401 -31.94 -1.79 19.26
N PHE A 402 -32.84 -0.81 19.23
CA PHE A 402 -34.28 -1.04 19.40
C PHE A 402 -34.85 -1.92 18.28
N ASN A 403 -34.55 -1.60 17.02
CA ASN A 403 -35.03 -2.36 15.87
C ASN A 403 -34.48 -3.79 15.86
N SER A 404 -33.21 -3.97 16.28
CA SER A 404 -32.60 -5.30 16.39
C SER A 404 -33.20 -6.10 17.55
N ALA A 405 -33.43 -5.46 18.71
CA ALA A 405 -34.03 -6.13 19.87
C ALA A 405 -35.47 -6.60 19.59
N LYS A 406 -36.22 -5.88 18.74
CA LYS A 406 -37.54 -6.30 18.28
C LYS A 406 -37.52 -7.61 17.48
N LEU A 407 -36.38 -7.96 16.88
CA LEU A 407 -36.23 -9.19 16.10
C LEU A 407 -35.93 -10.43 16.96
N PHE A 408 -35.72 -10.29 18.28
CA PHE A 408 -35.41 -11.42 19.17
C PHE A 408 -36.52 -12.47 19.24
N GLU A 409 -37.78 -12.10 19.07
CA GLU A 409 -38.87 -13.09 19.06
C GLU A 409 -38.94 -13.87 17.74
N LYS A 410 -38.41 -13.29 16.66
CA LYS A 410 -38.47 -13.84 15.30
C LYS A 410 -37.29 -14.77 15.00
N LEU A 411 -36.11 -14.45 15.51
CA LEU A 411 -34.83 -15.12 15.28
C LEU A 411 -34.52 -16.10 16.42
#